data_AF-A0A9X2E5T5-F1
#
_entry.id   AF-A0A9X2E5T5-F1
#
_cell.length_a   1.000
_cell.length_b   1.000
_cell.length_c   1.000
_cell.angle_alpha   90.00
_cell.angle_beta   90.00
_cell.angle_gamma   90.00
#
_symmetry.space_group_name_H-M   'P 1'
#
loop_
_entity.id
_entity.type
_entity.pdbx_description
1 polymer ?
#
loop_
_entity_poly.entity_id
_entity_poly.type
_entity_poly.pdbx_seq_one_letter_code
_entity_poly.pdbx_strand_id
1 'polypeptide(L)'
;MLEIDHFTYGWLTPALAYLMSVTGSFLALRCMVRARTGAGSGGWIATAAIALGGTGIWVMHFIAMLGFSVRDATIRYNVPITLLSAFIAMAVVWVGLSIVVQRPEEVFALAVGGAVTGLGVGAMHYSGMYAMRTDAAVRYDSWIVVLSLVIAVLAATAALWFALHVRGILATILSAMIMGIAVCGMHYTGMFAMRAHAAPHVHMPTGAPAEQLLTPLIVGVALVTMLLLLQVGITDADEPDPRRVQGQYASRYWPSREVNHPH
;
A
#
# COMPACT_ATOMS: atom_id res chain seq x y z
N MET A 1 22.79 16.25 -19.74
CA MET A 1 22.00 15.34 -18.87
C MET A 1 21.61 16.20 -17.69
N LEU A 2 20.32 16.46 -17.44
CA LEU A 2 19.92 17.22 -16.26
C LEU A 2 20.17 16.31 -15.04
N GLU A 3 20.84 16.83 -14.01
CA GLU A 3 21.01 16.12 -12.75
C GLU A 3 19.62 15.91 -12.13
N ILE A 4 19.27 14.64 -11.94
CA ILE A 4 18.04 14.26 -11.28
C ILE A 4 18.36 14.17 -9.78
N ASP A 5 18.05 15.22 -9.02
CA ASP A 5 18.10 15.17 -7.57
C ASP A 5 16.94 14.31 -7.06
N HIS A 6 17.25 13.06 -6.68
CA HIS A 6 16.28 12.12 -6.12
C HIS A 6 15.86 12.49 -4.68
N PHE A 7 16.42 13.58 -4.12
CA PHE A 7 16.37 13.94 -2.70
C PHE A 7 16.24 15.46 -2.47
N THR A 8 15.34 16.14 -3.16
CA THR A 8 15.15 17.60 -3.02
C THR A 8 14.83 18.03 -1.59
N TYR A 9 14.19 17.15 -0.81
CA TYR A 9 13.91 17.32 0.64
C TYR A 9 14.73 16.36 1.52
N GLY A 10 15.83 15.79 1.02
CA GLY A 10 16.62 14.77 1.71
C GLY A 10 15.90 13.42 1.83
N TRP A 11 16.26 12.63 2.85
CA TRP A 11 15.69 11.30 3.11
C TRP A 11 14.23 11.30 3.61
N LEU A 12 13.65 12.47 3.85
CA LEU A 12 12.32 12.61 4.45
C LEU A 12 11.22 12.00 3.56
N THR A 13 11.22 12.32 2.26
CA THR A 13 10.17 11.88 1.34
C THR A 13 10.22 10.36 1.09
N PRO A 14 11.38 9.72 0.86
CA PRO A 14 11.47 8.26 0.85
C PRO A 14 11.05 7.60 2.16
N ALA A 15 11.42 8.18 3.31
CA ALA A 15 11.05 7.64 4.61
C ALA A 15 9.54 7.70 4.83
N LEU A 16 8.90 8.83 4.51
CA LEU A 16 7.45 8.99 4.59
C LEU A 16 6.72 8.05 3.62
N ALA A 17 7.20 7.93 2.39
CA ALA A 17 6.66 7.01 1.41
C ALA A 17 6.69 5.57 1.94
N TYR A 18 7.84 5.14 2.47
CA TYR A 18 7.99 3.83 3.10
C TYR A 18 7.04 3.63 4.29
N LEU A 19 6.95 4.60 5.20
CA LEU A 19 6.05 4.53 6.36
C LEU A 19 4.58 4.41 5.95
N MET A 20 4.15 5.15 4.92
CA MET A 20 2.79 5.01 4.39
C MET A 20 2.57 3.63 3.76
N SER A 21 3.58 3.09 3.07
CA SER A 21 3.53 1.73 2.52
C SER A 21 3.37 0.67 3.59
N VAL A 22 4.17 0.76 4.66
CA VAL A 22 4.09 -0.13 5.82
C VAL A 22 2.74 0.00 6.52
N THR A 23 2.24 1.23 6.71
CA THR A 23 0.95 1.47 7.37
C THR A 23 -0.22 0.87 6.57
N GLY A 24 -0.27 1.11 5.27
CA GLY A 24 -1.29 0.54 4.39
C GLY A 24 -1.22 -0.99 4.34
N SER A 25 0.00 -1.55 4.29
CA SER A 25 0.23 -3.01 4.32
C SER A 25 -0.21 -3.63 5.63
N PHE A 26 0.13 -3.02 6.77
CA PHE A 26 -0.27 -3.46 8.10
C PHE A 26 -1.79 -3.50 8.25
N LEU A 27 -2.46 -2.40 7.90
CA LEU A 27 -3.92 -2.28 7.95
C LEU A 27 -4.58 -3.34 7.07
N ALA A 28 -4.09 -3.52 5.84
CA ALA A 28 -4.63 -4.51 4.93
C ALA A 28 -4.47 -5.94 5.47
N LEU A 29 -3.32 -6.28 6.05
CA LEU A 29 -3.12 -7.59 6.67
C LEU A 29 -4.04 -7.81 7.88
N ARG A 30 -4.27 -6.80 8.74
CA ARG A 30 -5.26 -6.89 9.84
C ARG A 30 -6.67 -7.12 9.30
N CYS A 31 -7.08 -6.39 8.26
CA CYS A 31 -8.36 -6.60 7.60
C CYS A 31 -8.46 -8.02 7.01
N MET A 32 -7.39 -8.53 6.39
CA MET A 32 -7.36 -9.88 5.82
C MET A 32 -7.40 -10.99 6.87
N VAL A 33 -6.75 -10.80 8.03
CA VAL A 33 -6.91 -11.72 9.16
C VAL A 33 -8.39 -11.86 9.55
N ARG A 34 -9.14 -10.75 9.58
CA ARG A 34 -10.58 -10.76 9.89
C ARG A 34 -11.44 -11.31 8.78
N ALA A 35 -11.12 -11.00 7.53
CA ALA A 35 -11.82 -11.52 6.37
C ALA A 35 -11.84 -13.06 6.34
N ARG A 36 -10.79 -13.68 6.90
CA ARG A 36 -10.65 -15.15 7.00
C ARG A 36 -11.29 -15.77 8.24
N THR A 37 -11.58 -15.00 9.30
CA THR A 37 -12.06 -15.53 10.59
C THR A 37 -13.52 -15.19 10.92
N GLY A 38 -14.15 -14.22 10.25
CA GLY A 38 -15.50 -13.74 10.57
C GLY A 38 -16.50 -13.77 9.42
N ALA A 39 -17.78 -13.60 9.76
CA ALA A 39 -18.85 -13.32 8.79
C ALA A 39 -18.69 -11.88 8.24
N GLY A 40 -18.80 -11.69 6.92
CA GLY A 40 -18.59 -10.39 6.26
C GLY A 40 -17.26 -10.24 5.53
N SER A 41 -16.69 -11.34 5.00
CA SER A 41 -15.42 -11.38 4.28
C SER A 41 -15.30 -10.32 3.16
N GLY A 42 -16.38 -10.07 2.41
CA GLY A 42 -16.38 -9.08 1.31
C GLY A 42 -16.08 -7.64 1.76
N GLY A 43 -16.63 -7.22 2.90
CA GLY A 43 -16.39 -5.87 3.44
C GLY A 43 -14.94 -5.69 3.91
N TRP A 44 -14.37 -6.72 4.53
CA TRP A 44 -12.96 -6.71 4.96
C TRP A 44 -11.97 -6.78 3.81
N ILE A 45 -12.31 -7.49 2.72
CA ILE A 45 -11.49 -7.51 1.51
C ILE A 45 -11.51 -6.13 0.83
N ALA A 46 -12.67 -5.45 0.81
CA ALA A 46 -12.77 -4.09 0.28
C ALA A 46 -11.94 -3.09 1.11
N THR A 47 -12.02 -3.13 2.45
CA THR A 47 -11.19 -2.26 3.30
C THR A 47 -9.70 -2.58 3.20
N ALA A 48 -9.33 -3.85 3.06
CA ALA A 48 -7.95 -4.25 2.80
C ALA A 48 -7.44 -3.70 1.45
N ALA A 49 -8.28 -3.69 0.41
CA ALA A 49 -7.93 -3.14 -0.88
C ALA A 49 -7.76 -1.61 -0.85
N ILE A 50 -8.60 -0.90 -0.10
CA ILE A 50 -8.45 0.55 0.10
C ILE A 50 -7.17 0.84 0.89
N ALA A 51 -6.90 0.07 1.95
CA ALA A 51 -5.71 0.24 2.79
C ALA A 51 -4.41 -0.03 2.01
N LEU A 52 -4.31 -1.18 1.33
CA LEU A 52 -3.10 -1.52 0.57
C LEU A 52 -3.02 -0.71 -0.74
N GLY A 53 -4.04 -0.77 -1.58
CA GLY A 53 -4.04 -0.10 -2.89
C GLY A 53 -4.00 1.43 -2.79
N GLY A 54 -4.85 1.99 -1.92
CA GLY A 54 -4.89 3.43 -1.67
C GLY A 54 -3.68 3.89 -0.88
N THR A 55 -3.60 3.55 0.40
CA THR A 55 -2.56 4.07 1.30
C THR A 55 -1.19 3.44 1.04
N GLY A 56 -1.14 2.12 0.89
CA GLY A 56 0.14 1.38 0.81
C GLY A 56 0.89 1.57 -0.52
N ILE A 57 0.17 1.72 -1.62
CA ILE A 57 0.73 1.77 -2.98
C ILE A 57 0.56 3.15 -3.60
N TRP A 58 -0.67 3.67 -3.74
CA TRP A 58 -0.91 4.94 -4.45
C TRP A 58 -0.38 6.16 -3.69
N VAL A 59 -0.66 6.28 -2.40
CA VAL A 59 -0.14 7.38 -1.59
C VAL A 59 1.37 7.33 -1.50
N MET A 60 1.96 6.15 -1.25
CA MET A 60 3.40 5.96 -1.26
C MET A 60 4.01 6.47 -2.56
N HIS A 61 3.44 6.06 -3.70
CA HIS A 61 3.90 6.46 -5.03
C HIS A 61 3.91 7.98 -5.22
N PHE A 62 2.82 8.67 -4.84
CA PHE A 62 2.73 10.13 -4.98
C PHE A 62 3.64 10.88 -3.99
N ILE A 63 3.77 10.42 -2.73
CA ILE A 63 4.72 11.01 -1.78
C ILE A 63 6.15 10.91 -2.30
N ALA A 64 6.52 9.76 -2.86
CA ALA A 64 7.84 9.56 -3.46
C ALA A 64 8.05 10.44 -4.69
N MET A 65 7.07 10.58 -5.59
CA MET A 65 7.14 11.50 -6.72
C MET A 65 7.23 12.97 -6.30
N LEU A 66 6.55 13.39 -5.23
CA LEU A 66 6.63 14.76 -4.71
C LEU A 66 8.03 15.08 -4.15
N GLY A 67 8.75 14.06 -3.70
CA GLY A 67 10.16 14.18 -3.31
C GLY A 67 11.13 14.32 -4.47
N PHE A 68 10.65 14.08 -5.70
CA PHE A 68 11.45 14.16 -6.91
C PHE A 68 11.28 15.53 -7.56
N SER A 69 12.36 16.30 -7.65
CA SER A 69 12.40 17.52 -8.46
C SER A 69 13.43 17.38 -9.56
N VAL A 70 13.05 17.72 -10.78
CA VAL A 70 14.02 17.93 -11.87
C VAL A 70 14.49 19.38 -11.75
N ARG A 71 15.81 19.60 -11.58
CA ARG A 71 16.38 20.95 -11.59
C ARG A 71 15.97 21.66 -12.88
N ASP A 72 15.54 22.92 -12.75
CA ASP A 72 15.11 23.81 -13.84
C ASP A 72 13.86 23.40 -14.62
N ALA A 73 13.04 22.46 -14.12
CA ALA A 73 11.76 22.10 -14.75
C ALA A 73 10.58 22.25 -13.78
N THR A 74 9.49 22.85 -14.26
CA THR A 74 8.25 22.91 -13.48
C THR A 74 7.51 21.59 -13.60
N ILE A 75 7.11 21.01 -12.46
CA ILE A 75 6.31 19.78 -12.42
C ILE A 75 4.88 20.14 -12.03
N ARG A 76 3.94 19.80 -12.90
CA ARG A 76 2.50 19.90 -12.65
C ARG A 76 1.86 18.54 -12.83
N TYR A 77 0.67 18.38 -12.27
CA TYR A 77 -0.03 17.09 -12.30
C TYR A 77 -1.43 17.23 -12.90
N ASN A 78 -1.80 16.23 -13.68
CA ASN A 78 -3.14 16.07 -14.21
C ASN A 78 -4.02 15.34 -13.17
N VAL A 79 -4.87 16.10 -12.47
CA VAL A 79 -5.72 15.59 -11.38
C VAL A 79 -6.61 14.41 -11.80
N PRO A 80 -7.33 14.45 -12.95
CA PRO A 80 -8.10 13.29 -13.42
C PRO A 80 -7.29 12.00 -13.55
N ILE A 81 -6.09 12.05 -14.12
CA ILE A 81 -5.24 10.85 -14.30
C ILE A 81 -4.70 10.37 -12.95
N THR A 82 -4.37 11.28 -12.04
CA THR A 82 -3.98 10.96 -10.66
C THR A 82 -5.08 10.22 -9.90
N LEU A 83 -6.34 10.64 -10.05
CA LEU A 83 -7.47 9.95 -9.41
C LEU A 83 -7.77 8.61 -10.08
N LEU A 84 -7.63 8.53 -11.41
CA LEU A 84 -7.76 7.27 -12.15
C LEU A 84 -6.71 6.25 -11.70
N SER A 85 -5.46 6.67 -11.48
CA SER A 85 -4.42 5.77 -10.99
C SER A 85 -4.74 5.26 -9.59
N ALA A 86 -5.30 6.09 -8.70
CA ALA A 86 -5.78 5.67 -7.39
C ALA A 86 -6.84 4.56 -7.50
N PHE A 87 -7.82 4.77 -8.37
CA PHE A 87 -8.88 3.80 -8.62
C PHE A 87 -8.33 2.47 -9.16
N ILE A 88 -7.39 2.52 -10.11
CA ILE A 88 -6.73 1.33 -10.66
C ILE A 88 -6.07 0.54 -9.52
N ALA A 89 -5.28 1.18 -8.65
CA ALA A 89 -4.63 0.47 -7.55
C ALA A 89 -5.64 -0.20 -6.59
N MET A 90 -6.69 0.50 -6.19
CA MET A 90 -7.71 -0.09 -5.31
C MET A 90 -8.43 -1.26 -5.98
N ALA A 91 -8.80 -1.11 -7.26
CA ALA A 91 -9.51 -2.14 -8.01
C ALA A 91 -8.66 -3.41 -8.23
N VAL A 92 -7.40 -3.26 -8.64
CA VAL A 92 -6.53 -4.43 -8.94
C VAL A 92 -6.08 -5.16 -7.69
N VAL A 93 -5.93 -4.46 -6.56
CA VAL A 93 -5.70 -5.10 -5.26
C VAL A 93 -6.97 -5.83 -4.79
N TRP A 94 -8.15 -5.21 -4.95
CA TRP A 94 -9.42 -5.86 -4.61
C TRP A 94 -9.67 -7.14 -5.40
N VAL A 95 -9.38 -7.11 -6.71
CA VAL A 95 -9.48 -8.29 -7.59
C VAL A 95 -8.48 -9.37 -7.15
N GLY A 96 -7.22 -9.02 -6.89
CA GLY A 96 -6.21 -9.98 -6.42
C GLY A 96 -6.59 -10.65 -5.11
N LEU A 97 -7.00 -9.87 -4.11
CA LEU A 97 -7.45 -10.39 -2.81
C LEU A 97 -8.69 -11.28 -2.97
N SER A 98 -9.63 -10.87 -3.81
CA SER A 98 -10.82 -11.66 -4.15
C SER A 98 -10.45 -13.01 -4.78
N ILE A 99 -9.50 -13.03 -5.73
CA ILE A 99 -9.02 -14.26 -6.39
C ILE A 99 -8.44 -15.23 -5.36
N VAL A 100 -7.55 -14.76 -4.49
CA VAL A 100 -6.85 -15.64 -3.53
C VAL A 100 -7.73 -16.12 -2.39
N VAL A 101 -8.80 -15.39 -2.05
CA VAL A 101 -9.76 -15.83 -1.03
C VAL A 101 -10.78 -16.82 -1.58
N GLN A 102 -11.22 -16.66 -2.84
CA GLN A 102 -12.32 -17.46 -3.40
C GLN A 102 -11.88 -18.77 -4.04
N ARG A 103 -10.60 -18.92 -4.40
CA ARG A 103 -10.10 -20.09 -5.12
C ARG A 103 -9.51 -21.13 -4.16
N PRO A 104 -9.89 -22.42 -4.30
CA PRO A 104 -9.38 -23.48 -3.43
C PRO A 104 -7.93 -23.87 -3.73
N GLU A 105 -7.48 -23.69 -4.98
CA GLU A 105 -6.11 -24.00 -5.39
C GLU A 105 -5.19 -22.79 -5.18
N GLU A 106 -4.48 -22.78 -4.06
CA GLU A 106 -3.67 -21.64 -3.62
C GLU A 106 -2.57 -21.26 -4.63
N VAL A 107 -1.83 -22.23 -5.16
CA VAL A 107 -0.71 -21.98 -6.09
C VAL A 107 -1.19 -21.26 -7.34
N PHE A 108 -2.28 -21.75 -7.95
CA PHE A 108 -2.89 -21.13 -9.11
C PHE A 108 -3.45 -19.74 -8.77
N ALA A 109 -4.11 -19.61 -7.62
CA ALA A 109 -4.68 -18.34 -7.18
C ALA A 109 -3.60 -17.26 -6.95
N LEU A 110 -2.47 -17.62 -6.35
CA LEU A 110 -1.33 -16.72 -6.13
C LEU A 110 -0.64 -16.35 -7.45
N ALA A 111 -0.53 -17.29 -8.39
CA ALA A 111 0.04 -17.01 -9.71
C ALA A 111 -0.83 -16.02 -10.50
N VAL A 112 -2.13 -16.29 -10.61
CA VAL A 112 -3.06 -15.43 -11.35
C VAL A 112 -3.30 -14.11 -10.62
N GLY A 113 -3.59 -14.16 -9.31
CA GLY A 113 -3.82 -12.98 -8.49
C GLY A 113 -2.59 -12.08 -8.44
N GLY A 114 -1.40 -12.66 -8.27
CA GLY A 114 -0.13 -11.93 -8.27
C GLY A 114 0.18 -11.29 -9.61
N ALA A 115 -0.04 -11.99 -10.73
CA ALA A 115 0.12 -11.42 -12.06
C ALA A 115 -0.85 -10.26 -12.31
N VAL A 116 -2.14 -10.44 -12.01
CA VAL A 116 -3.18 -9.40 -12.20
C VAL A 116 -2.90 -8.18 -11.33
N THR A 117 -2.65 -8.38 -10.03
CA THR A 117 -2.37 -7.28 -9.12
C THR A 117 -1.04 -6.61 -9.45
N GLY A 118 0.01 -7.36 -9.74
CA GLY A 118 1.33 -6.82 -10.07
C GLY A 118 1.34 -5.99 -11.35
N LEU A 119 0.76 -6.51 -12.44
CA LEU A 119 0.60 -5.76 -13.69
C LEU A 119 -0.32 -4.54 -13.51
N GLY A 120 -1.38 -4.69 -12.71
CA GLY A 120 -2.27 -3.58 -12.35
C GLY A 120 -1.58 -2.47 -11.57
N VAL A 121 -0.72 -2.84 -10.61
CA VAL A 121 0.11 -1.90 -9.84
C VAL A 121 1.15 -1.24 -10.75
N GLY A 122 1.74 -1.99 -11.69
CA GLY A 122 2.58 -1.42 -12.75
C GLY A 122 1.83 -0.39 -13.60
N ALA A 123 0.61 -0.70 -14.03
CA ALA A 123 -0.25 0.23 -14.77
C ALA A 123 -0.58 1.48 -13.94
N MET A 124 -0.87 1.33 -12.65
CA MET A 124 -1.04 2.47 -11.74
C MET A 124 0.23 3.31 -11.66
N HIS A 125 1.39 2.68 -11.47
CA HIS A 125 2.66 3.37 -11.36
C HIS A 125 2.95 4.21 -12.62
N TYR A 126 2.89 3.60 -13.80
CA TYR A 126 3.19 4.30 -15.05
C TYR A 126 2.11 5.31 -15.45
N SER A 127 0.83 5.09 -15.10
CA SER A 127 -0.20 6.12 -15.27
C SER A 127 -0.03 7.30 -14.31
N GLY A 128 0.44 7.06 -13.08
CA GLY A 128 0.84 8.10 -12.13
C GLY A 128 2.02 8.91 -12.64
N MET A 129 3.05 8.25 -13.18
CA MET A 129 4.17 8.90 -13.86
C MET A 129 3.72 9.71 -15.09
N TYR A 130 2.73 9.21 -15.85
CA TYR A 130 2.16 9.92 -17.00
C TYR A 130 1.29 11.13 -16.58
N ALA A 131 0.74 11.12 -15.37
CA ALA A 131 0.03 12.27 -14.81
C ALA A 131 0.97 13.46 -14.57
N MET A 132 2.27 13.19 -14.38
CA MET A 132 3.32 14.18 -14.23
C MET A 132 3.59 14.89 -15.57
N ARG A 133 3.29 16.19 -15.61
CA ARG A 133 3.56 17.09 -16.74
C ARG A 133 4.79 17.92 -16.40
N THR A 134 5.84 17.76 -17.19
CA THR A 134 7.10 18.49 -17.06
C THR A 134 7.51 19.09 -18.40
N ASP A 135 8.27 20.18 -18.35
CA ASP A 135 8.86 20.86 -19.52
C ASP A 135 10.06 20.09 -20.13
N ALA A 136 10.42 18.94 -19.56
CA ALA A 136 11.50 18.08 -20.04
C ALA A 136 10.97 16.90 -20.89
N ALA A 137 11.73 16.50 -21.91
CA ALA A 137 11.42 15.28 -22.66
C ALA A 137 11.79 14.06 -21.82
N VAL A 138 10.78 13.33 -21.35
CA VAL A 138 10.93 12.12 -20.55
C VAL A 138 10.95 10.89 -21.46
N ARG A 139 12.01 10.09 -21.37
CA ARG A 139 12.13 8.78 -22.03
C ARG A 139 12.32 7.67 -20.98
N TYR A 140 11.89 6.47 -21.30
CA TYR A 140 12.01 5.30 -20.44
C TYR A 140 12.92 4.26 -21.07
N ASP A 141 13.79 3.66 -20.26
CA ASP A 141 14.52 2.45 -20.64
C ASP A 141 13.60 1.24 -20.56
N SER A 142 13.26 0.65 -21.70
CA SER A 142 12.30 -0.45 -21.79
C SER A 142 12.72 -1.68 -20.97
N TRP A 143 14.03 -1.93 -20.80
CA TRP A 143 14.49 -3.09 -20.03
C TRP A 143 14.26 -2.90 -18.53
N ILE A 144 14.52 -1.69 -18.03
CA ILE A 144 14.30 -1.36 -16.61
C ILE A 144 12.80 -1.29 -16.30
N VAL A 145 11.97 -0.88 -17.27
CA VAL A 145 10.51 -0.96 -17.15
C VAL A 145 10.05 -2.41 -17.02
N VAL A 146 10.55 -3.33 -17.85
CA VAL A 146 10.20 -4.75 -17.71
C VAL A 146 10.66 -5.29 -16.36
N LEU A 147 11.85 -4.91 -15.89
CA LEU A 147 12.35 -5.31 -14.58
C LEU A 147 11.45 -4.81 -13.44
N SER A 148 10.99 -3.55 -13.48
CA SER A 148 10.07 -3.02 -12.47
C SER A 148 8.74 -3.79 -12.46
N LEU A 149 8.22 -4.19 -13.62
CA LEU A 149 7.00 -4.98 -13.73
C LEU A 149 7.18 -6.40 -13.16
N VAL A 150 8.34 -7.02 -13.37
CA VAL A 150 8.68 -8.31 -12.75
C VAL A 150 8.70 -8.16 -11.22
N ILE A 151 9.34 -7.11 -10.70
CA ILE A 151 9.35 -6.82 -9.25
C ILE A 151 7.92 -6.58 -8.76
N ALA A 152 7.08 -5.87 -9.52
CA ALA A 152 5.69 -5.61 -9.17
C ALA A 152 4.88 -6.92 -9.01
N VAL A 153 5.04 -7.87 -9.94
CA VAL A 153 4.39 -9.18 -9.87
C VAL A 153 4.88 -9.97 -8.67
N LEU A 154 6.20 -10.05 -8.44
CA LEU A 154 6.75 -10.76 -7.28
C LEU A 154 6.30 -10.14 -5.94
N ALA A 155 6.32 -8.81 -5.84
CA ALA A 155 5.84 -8.08 -4.68
C ALA A 155 4.34 -8.30 -4.43
N ALA A 156 3.53 -8.28 -5.48
CA ALA A 156 2.10 -8.55 -5.39
C ALA A 156 1.82 -10.00 -4.96
N THR A 157 2.52 -10.98 -5.55
CA THR A 157 2.41 -12.39 -5.13
C THR A 157 2.78 -12.56 -3.66
N ALA A 158 3.87 -11.95 -3.20
CA ALA A 158 4.28 -12.00 -1.79
C ALA A 158 3.24 -11.34 -0.87
N ALA A 159 2.70 -10.18 -1.24
CA ALA A 159 1.66 -9.49 -0.50
C ALA A 159 0.39 -10.35 -0.36
N LEU A 160 -0.05 -10.99 -1.45
CA LEU A 160 -1.20 -11.89 -1.44
C LEU A 160 -0.93 -13.15 -0.60
N TRP A 161 0.29 -13.69 -0.66
CA TRP A 161 0.70 -14.82 0.18
C TRP A 161 0.66 -14.45 1.67
N PHE A 162 1.19 -13.27 2.05
CA PHE A 162 1.09 -12.76 3.43
C PHE A 162 -0.38 -12.57 3.84
N ALA A 163 -1.22 -12.07 2.95
CA ALA A 163 -2.65 -11.90 3.18
C ALA A 163 -3.40 -13.22 3.42
N LEU A 164 -2.83 -14.38 3.07
CA LEU A 164 -3.37 -15.71 3.38
C LEU A 164 -2.75 -16.36 4.62
N HIS A 165 -1.46 -16.13 4.88
CA HIS A 165 -0.70 -16.92 5.86
C HIS A 165 -0.44 -16.20 7.18
N VAL A 166 -0.35 -14.87 7.17
CA VAL A 166 0.07 -14.10 8.34
C VAL A 166 -1.01 -14.13 9.43
N ARG A 167 -0.60 -14.44 10.65
CA ARG A 167 -1.43 -14.42 11.87
C ARG A 167 -0.62 -13.84 13.03
N GLY A 168 -1.29 -13.11 13.92
CA GLY A 168 -0.65 -12.46 15.07
C GLY A 168 0.00 -11.12 14.73
N ILE A 169 0.11 -10.25 15.74
CA ILE A 169 0.52 -8.86 15.56
C ILE A 169 1.98 -8.72 15.08
N LEU A 170 2.90 -9.50 15.65
CA LEU A 170 4.33 -9.41 15.33
C LEU A 170 4.61 -9.83 13.88
N ALA A 171 4.02 -10.95 13.43
CA ALA A 171 4.14 -11.38 12.04
C ALA A 171 3.51 -10.38 11.06
N THR A 172 2.43 -9.71 11.47
CA THR A 172 1.79 -8.64 10.70
C THR A 172 2.73 -7.44 10.52
N ILE A 173 3.39 -7.00 11.60
CA ILE A 173 4.35 -5.89 11.56
C ILE A 173 5.53 -6.24 10.64
N LEU A 174 6.15 -7.40 10.83
CA LEU A 174 7.30 -7.83 10.03
C LEU A 174 6.93 -7.97 8.54
N SER A 175 5.77 -8.57 8.24
CA SER A 175 5.31 -8.71 6.86
C SER A 175 5.00 -7.36 6.22
N ALA A 176 4.41 -6.43 6.96
CA ALA A 176 4.16 -5.07 6.50
C ALA A 176 5.44 -4.30 6.17
N MET A 177 6.50 -4.49 6.96
CA MET A 177 7.83 -3.92 6.67
C MET A 177 8.41 -4.49 5.37
N ILE A 178 8.37 -5.81 5.19
CA ILE A 178 8.84 -6.48 3.97
C ILE A 178 8.04 -6.00 2.75
N MET A 179 6.71 -5.93 2.87
CA MET A 179 5.85 -5.40 1.83
C MET A 179 6.23 -3.96 1.48
N GLY A 180 6.44 -3.09 2.48
CA GLY A 180 6.87 -1.71 2.25
C GLY A 180 8.18 -1.61 1.45
N ILE A 181 9.16 -2.46 1.76
CA ILE A 181 10.43 -2.52 1.01
C ILE A 181 10.15 -2.93 -0.44
N ALA A 182 9.30 -3.92 -0.66
CA ALA A 182 8.97 -4.42 -1.99
C ALA A 182 8.23 -3.37 -2.84
N VAL A 183 7.23 -2.66 -2.28
CA VAL A 183 6.50 -1.62 -3.01
C VAL A 183 7.42 -0.43 -3.32
N CYS A 184 8.21 0.03 -2.35
CA CYS A 184 9.21 1.08 -2.59
C CYS A 184 10.26 0.65 -3.61
N GLY A 185 10.76 -0.58 -3.53
CA GLY A 185 11.74 -1.13 -4.47
C GLY A 185 11.23 -1.13 -5.91
N MET A 186 9.99 -1.56 -6.13
CA MET A 186 9.33 -1.48 -7.44
C MET A 186 9.25 -0.03 -7.93
N HIS A 187 8.78 0.88 -7.07
CA HIS A 187 8.62 2.29 -7.41
C HIS A 187 9.96 2.94 -7.82
N TYR A 188 11.00 2.80 -7.01
CA TYR A 188 12.30 3.40 -7.30
C TYR A 188 12.99 2.75 -8.50
N THR A 189 12.77 1.45 -8.75
CA THR A 189 13.24 0.81 -9.99
C THR A 189 12.53 1.40 -11.21
N GLY A 190 11.23 1.64 -11.14
CA GLY A 190 10.46 2.31 -12.19
C GLY A 190 10.91 3.75 -12.43
N MET A 191 11.19 4.51 -11.36
CA MET A 191 11.78 5.85 -11.43
C MET A 191 13.17 5.83 -12.07
N PHE A 192 14.01 4.86 -11.72
CA PHE A 192 15.36 4.72 -12.28
C PHE A 192 15.35 4.46 -13.81
N ALA A 193 14.26 3.91 -14.35
CA ALA A 193 14.08 3.76 -15.79
C ALA A 193 13.95 5.11 -16.52
N MET A 194 13.62 6.19 -15.81
CA MET A 194 13.37 7.50 -16.38
C MET A 194 14.66 8.24 -16.74
N ARG A 195 14.71 8.77 -17.96
CA ARG A 195 15.75 9.70 -18.42
C ARG A 195 15.11 11.00 -18.90
N ALA A 196 15.46 12.10 -18.26
CA ALA A 196 15.00 13.43 -18.64
C ALA A 196 16.04 14.12 -19.56
N HIS A 197 15.60 14.59 -20.71
CA HIS A 197 16.39 15.39 -21.64
C HIS A 197 15.82 16.81 -21.72
N ALA A 198 16.71 17.82 -21.70
CA ALA A 198 16.32 19.19 -21.98
C ALA A 198 15.84 19.29 -23.44
N ALA A 199 14.60 19.75 -23.64
CA ALA A 199 14.04 19.96 -24.97
C ALA A 199 13.99 21.47 -25.26
N PRO A 200 14.55 21.95 -26.38
CA PRO A 200 14.34 23.32 -26.81
C PRO A 200 12.89 23.46 -27.27
N HIS A 201 12.15 24.39 -26.64
CA HIS A 201 10.76 24.76 -26.95
C HIS A 201 9.65 23.85 -26.38
N VAL A 202 9.51 23.83 -25.05
CA VAL A 202 8.31 23.29 -24.39
C VAL A 202 7.55 24.43 -23.73
N HIS A 203 6.26 24.55 -24.06
CA HIS A 203 5.34 25.49 -23.40
C HIS A 203 5.16 25.11 -21.94
N MET A 204 5.00 26.11 -21.04
CA MET A 204 4.73 25.88 -19.62
C MET A 204 3.67 24.79 -19.44
N PRO A 205 3.86 23.81 -18.53
CA PRO A 205 2.95 22.70 -18.41
C PRO A 205 1.63 23.21 -17.85
N THR A 206 0.52 22.62 -18.28
CA THR A 206 -0.80 22.87 -17.69
C THR A 206 -1.09 21.81 -16.62
N GLY A 207 -1.84 22.19 -15.58
CA GLY A 207 -2.17 21.31 -14.46
C GLY A 207 -1.95 21.95 -13.09
N ALA A 208 -2.26 21.22 -12.03
CA ALA A 208 -2.09 21.71 -10.67
C ALA A 208 -0.59 21.68 -10.28
N PRO A 209 -0.05 22.76 -9.69
CA PRO A 209 1.28 22.72 -9.10
C PRO A 209 1.31 21.72 -7.93
N ALA A 210 2.48 21.13 -7.68
CA ALA A 210 2.68 20.14 -6.62
C ALA A 210 2.13 20.59 -5.25
N GLU A 211 2.33 21.87 -4.91
CA GLU A 211 1.87 22.47 -3.64
C GLU A 211 0.35 22.45 -3.46
N GLN A 212 -0.41 22.64 -4.54
CA GLN A 212 -1.88 22.61 -4.49
C GLN A 212 -2.44 21.19 -4.37
N LEU A 213 -1.67 20.18 -4.78
CA LEU A 213 -2.03 18.77 -4.62
C LEU A 213 -1.56 18.20 -3.29
N LEU A 214 -0.45 18.69 -2.74
CA LEU A 214 0.12 18.25 -1.47
C LEU A 214 -0.88 18.38 -0.32
N THR A 215 -1.49 19.55 -0.14
CA THR A 215 -2.42 19.80 0.97
C THR A 215 -3.64 18.87 0.97
N PRO A 216 -4.44 18.77 -0.11
CA PRO A 216 -5.59 17.87 -0.14
C PRO A 216 -5.19 16.40 -0.11
N LEU A 217 -4.04 16.03 -0.69
CA LEU A 217 -3.51 14.67 -0.59
C LEU A 217 -3.19 14.32 0.87
N ILE A 218 -2.42 15.16 1.58
CA ILE A 218 -2.06 14.92 2.98
C ILE A 218 -3.31 14.83 3.85
N VAL A 219 -4.25 15.77 3.70
CA VAL A 219 -5.49 15.77 4.50
C VAL A 219 -6.35 14.54 4.20
N GLY A 220 -6.57 14.21 2.94
CA GLY A 220 -7.38 13.05 2.55
C GLY A 220 -6.75 11.73 3.03
N VAL A 221 -5.44 11.61 2.89
CA VAL A 221 -4.69 10.43 3.34
C VAL A 221 -4.70 10.30 4.86
N ALA A 222 -4.48 11.40 5.58
CA ALA A 222 -4.51 11.40 7.05
C ALA A 222 -5.88 10.99 7.56
N LEU A 223 -6.95 11.52 6.97
CA LEU A 223 -8.33 11.16 7.31
C LEU A 223 -8.61 9.68 7.04
N VAL A 224 -8.33 9.18 5.84
CA VAL A 224 -8.57 7.77 5.48
C VAL A 224 -7.76 6.84 6.36
N THR A 225 -6.47 7.14 6.58
CA THR A 225 -5.59 6.31 7.42
C THR A 225 -6.05 6.31 8.87
N MET A 226 -6.47 7.47 9.40
CA MET A 226 -7.02 7.57 10.75
C MET A 226 -8.32 6.79 10.91
N LEU A 227 -9.23 6.84 9.93
CA LEU A 227 -10.47 6.07 9.92
C LEU A 227 -10.19 4.56 9.89
N LEU A 228 -9.24 4.11 9.07
CA LEU A 228 -8.86 2.70 8.99
C LEU A 228 -8.19 2.22 10.28
N LEU A 229 -7.31 3.03 10.89
CA LEU A 229 -6.68 2.73 12.18
C LEU A 229 -7.73 2.65 13.29
N LEU A 230 -8.70 3.57 13.32
CA LEU A 230 -9.80 3.54 14.27
C LEU A 230 -10.66 2.28 14.07
N GLN A 231 -11.02 1.98 12.82
CA GLN A 231 -11.81 0.80 12.49
C GLN A 231 -11.12 -0.47 12.96
N VAL A 232 -9.82 -0.64 12.66
CA VAL A 232 -9.01 -1.80 13.08
C VAL A 232 -8.81 -1.83 14.60
N GLY A 233 -8.54 -0.68 15.22
CA GLY A 233 -8.27 -0.57 16.66
C GLY A 233 -9.48 -0.88 17.53
N ILE A 234 -10.67 -0.37 17.20
CA ILE A 234 -11.92 -0.69 17.91
C ILE A 234 -12.17 -2.20 17.90
N THR A 235 -11.94 -2.81 16.76
CA THR A 235 -12.24 -4.22 16.54
C THR A 235 -11.14 -5.17 17.03
N ASP A 236 -9.94 -4.65 17.33
CA ASP A 236 -8.88 -5.38 18.05
C ASP A 236 -9.12 -5.36 19.56
N ALA A 237 -9.74 -4.30 20.08
CA ALA A 237 -10.17 -4.24 21.47
C ALA A 237 -11.29 -5.26 21.80
N ASP A 238 -12.02 -5.73 20.79
CA ASP A 238 -13.05 -6.76 20.91
C ASP A 238 -12.50 -8.20 20.88
N GLU A 239 -11.19 -8.43 20.71
CA GLU A 239 -10.61 -9.77 20.87
C GLU A 239 -10.72 -10.21 22.34
N PRO A 240 -11.42 -11.32 22.66
CA PRO A 240 -11.46 -11.83 24.03
C PRO A 240 -10.05 -12.22 24.46
N ASP A 241 -9.56 -11.61 25.54
CA ASP A 241 -8.28 -11.96 26.15
C ASP A 241 -8.16 -13.51 26.31
N PRO A 242 -7.19 -14.16 25.66
CA PRO A 242 -6.97 -15.60 25.80
C PRO A 242 -6.82 -16.03 27.27
N ARG A 243 -6.30 -15.14 28.13
CA ARG A 243 -6.15 -15.39 29.56
C ARG A 243 -7.49 -15.37 30.31
N ARG A 244 -8.47 -14.56 29.87
CA ARG A 244 -9.84 -14.60 30.41
C ARG A 244 -10.54 -15.91 30.06
N VAL A 245 -10.34 -16.40 28.84
CA VAL A 245 -10.86 -17.70 28.39
C VAL A 245 -10.21 -18.84 29.19
N GLN A 246 -8.88 -18.83 29.35
CA GLN A 246 -8.16 -19.84 30.15
C GLN A 246 -8.55 -19.80 31.64
N GLY A 247 -8.78 -18.62 32.20
CA GLY A 247 -9.27 -18.44 33.57
C GLY A 247 -10.69 -18.98 33.78
N GLN A 248 -11.58 -18.82 32.79
CA GLN A 248 -12.92 -19.40 32.82
C GLN A 248 -12.92 -20.93 32.67
N TYR A 249 -12.01 -21.50 31.88
CA TYR A 249 -11.85 -22.96 31.84
C TYR A 249 -11.26 -23.48 33.15
N ALA A 250 -10.26 -22.81 33.72
CA ALA A 250 -9.65 -23.19 35.00
C ALA A 250 -10.67 -23.15 36.16
N SER A 251 -11.53 -22.13 36.23
CA SER A 251 -12.58 -22.04 37.25
C SER A 251 -13.70 -23.08 37.08
N ARG A 252 -13.92 -23.57 35.86
CA ARG A 252 -14.89 -24.63 35.57
C ARG A 252 -14.45 -26.01 36.07
N TYR A 253 -13.14 -26.29 36.06
CA TYR A 253 -12.57 -27.56 36.54
C TYR A 253 -12.06 -27.50 37.98
N TRP A 254 -11.76 -26.30 38.49
CA TRP A 254 -11.38 -26.08 39.88
C TRP A 254 -12.21 -24.94 40.47
N PRO A 255 -13.48 -25.19 40.85
CA PRO A 255 -14.24 -24.22 41.61
C PRO A 255 -13.51 -24.00 42.93
N SER A 256 -13.00 -22.78 43.13
CA SER A 256 -12.44 -22.36 44.41
C SER A 256 -13.50 -22.60 45.48
N ARG A 257 -13.29 -23.62 46.32
CA ARG A 257 -14.12 -23.84 47.50
C ARG A 257 -14.05 -22.57 48.31
N GLU A 258 -15.17 -21.85 48.40
CA GLU A 258 -15.35 -20.83 49.41
C GLU A 258 -15.14 -21.50 50.76
N VAL A 259 -13.97 -21.23 51.36
CA VAL A 259 -13.69 -21.61 52.74
C VAL A 259 -14.55 -20.69 53.57
N ASN A 260 -15.75 -21.17 53.89
CA ASN A 260 -16.64 -20.55 54.84
C ASN A 260 -15.89 -20.48 56.18
N HIS A 261 -15.43 -19.30 56.57
CA HIS A 261 -14.84 -19.07 57.89
C HIS A 261 -15.98 -18.86 58.88
N PRO A 262 -16.21 -19.79 59.83
CA PRO A 262 -17.13 -19.53 60.93
C PRO A 262 -16.44 -18.63 61.96
N HIS A 263 -17.03 -17.45 62.20
CA HIS A 263 -16.87 -16.69 63.44
C HIS A 263 -18.26 -16.44 64.02
#